data_AF-A0A166E503-F1
#
_entry.id   AF-A0A166E503-F1
#
_cell.length_a   1.000
_cell.length_b   1.000
_cell.length_c   1.000
_cell.angle_alpha   90.00
_cell.angle_beta   90.00
_cell.angle_gamma   90.00
#
_symmetry.space_group_name_H-M   'P 1'
#
loop_
_entity.id
_entity.type
_entity.pdbx_description
1 polymer ?
#
loop_
_entity_poly.entity_id
_entity_poly.type
_entity_poly.pdbx_seq_one_letter_code
_entity_poly.pdbx_strand_id
1 'polypeptide(L)'
;MVGRSKIEVKDHLSLKEILAEIKNRKVDYDLTERLIFMSDILKGFSVPKASKNIGIAHSTSYEWLKMWNLEGIEGLYPKHDGGRPPKLSKEDLEKLDKILEKTPNLTNDIASDIIKHEFDVEFSYRNISRILRKLKYTYTKPYMIYAKMPEYAEEQLKKNFKS
;
A
#
# COMPACT_ATOMS: atom_id res chain seq x y z
N MET A 1 -51.24 -10.44 16.84
CA MET A 1 -49.85 -10.26 16.37
C MET A 1 -49.03 -11.40 16.91
N VAL A 2 -48.57 -12.32 16.06
CA VAL A 2 -47.73 -13.44 16.50
C VAL A 2 -46.32 -12.88 16.75
N GLY A 3 -45.89 -12.88 18.00
CA GLY A 3 -44.53 -12.46 18.37
C GLY A 3 -43.53 -13.36 17.66
N ARG A 4 -42.60 -12.78 16.90
CA ARG A 4 -41.50 -13.55 16.31
C ARG A 4 -40.72 -14.19 17.45
N SER A 5 -40.70 -15.52 17.49
CA SER A 5 -39.83 -16.30 18.38
C SER A 5 -38.38 -15.88 18.16
N LYS A 6 -37.60 -15.76 19.24
CA LYS A 6 -36.15 -15.54 19.15
C LYS A 6 -35.54 -16.66 18.32
N ILE A 7 -34.96 -16.30 17.17
CA ILE A 7 -34.20 -17.23 16.36
C ILE A 7 -32.89 -17.50 17.10
N GLU A 8 -32.59 -18.77 17.36
CA GLU A 8 -31.28 -19.17 17.90
C GLU A 8 -30.21 -18.96 16.83
N VAL A 9 -29.19 -18.18 17.16
CA VAL A 9 -28.03 -17.94 16.29
C VAL A 9 -26.97 -18.98 16.64
N LYS A 10 -26.50 -19.73 15.65
CA LYS A 10 -25.38 -20.66 15.81
C LYS A 10 -24.07 -19.92 15.59
N ASP A 11 -23.14 -20.05 16.54
CA ASP A 11 -21.81 -19.43 16.46
C ASP A 11 -20.91 -20.20 15.50
N HIS A 12 -20.89 -19.76 14.23
CA HIS A 12 -20.01 -20.30 13.20
C HIS A 12 -18.62 -19.63 13.16
N LEU A 13 -18.52 -18.38 13.61
CA LEU A 13 -17.30 -17.59 13.68
C LEU A 13 -17.32 -16.74 14.95
N SER A 14 -16.16 -16.58 15.57
CA SER A 14 -15.98 -15.59 16.63
C SER A 14 -16.10 -14.17 16.09
N LEU A 15 -16.46 -13.22 16.94
CA LEU A 15 -16.54 -11.80 16.58
C LEU A 15 -15.24 -11.30 15.91
N LYS A 16 -14.09 -11.78 16.40
CA LYS A 16 -12.77 -11.42 15.85
C LYS A 16 -12.57 -11.92 14.41
N GLU A 17 -13.04 -13.12 14.09
CA GLU A 17 -12.93 -13.70 12.75
C GLU A 17 -13.88 -13.01 11.77
N ILE A 18 -15.09 -12.65 12.22
CA ILE A 18 -16.05 -11.86 11.44
C ILE A 18 -15.44 -10.50 11.07
N LEU A 19 -14.83 -9.81 12.04
CA LEU A 19 -14.16 -8.52 11.79
C LEU A 19 -12.95 -8.66 10.83
N ALA A 20 -12.20 -9.75 10.90
CA ALA A 20 -11.10 -10.01 9.99
C ALA A 20 -11.59 -10.24 8.55
N GLU A 21 -12.68 -10.99 8.38
CA GLU A 21 -13.27 -11.26 7.07
C GLU A 21 -13.88 -10.00 6.45
N ILE A 22 -14.57 -9.17 7.24
CA ILE A 22 -15.03 -7.84 6.84
C ILE A 22 -13.85 -7.00 6.32
N LYS A 23 -12.74 -7.00 7.05
CA LYS A 23 -11.53 -6.26 6.68
C LYS A 23 -10.87 -6.79 5.40
N ASN A 24 -10.95 -8.09 5.11
CA ASN A 24 -10.40 -8.67 3.88
C ASN A 24 -11.21 -8.26 2.64
N ARG A 25 -12.51 -8.02 2.80
CA ARG A 25 -13.43 -7.59 1.73
C ARG A 25 -13.56 -6.07 1.61
N LYS A 26 -12.60 -5.32 2.17
CA LYS A 26 -12.71 -3.88 2.49
C LYS A 26 -13.25 -2.98 1.38
N VAL A 27 -12.86 -3.22 0.13
CA VAL A 27 -13.28 -2.37 -1.01
C VAL A 27 -14.76 -2.58 -1.34
N ASP A 28 -15.22 -3.83 -1.33
CA ASP A 28 -16.64 -4.16 -1.52
C ASP A 28 -17.46 -3.81 -0.27
N TYR A 29 -16.85 -3.90 0.91
CA TYR A 29 -17.49 -3.61 2.19
C TYR A 29 -17.83 -2.12 2.36
N ASP A 30 -16.88 -1.21 2.12
CA ASP A 30 -17.09 0.23 2.33
C ASP A 30 -18.19 0.77 1.41
N LEU A 31 -18.24 0.33 0.14
CA LEU A 31 -19.31 0.71 -0.79
C LEU A 31 -20.65 0.10 -0.36
N THR A 32 -20.66 -1.17 0.07
CA THR A 32 -21.88 -1.85 0.51
C THR A 32 -22.49 -1.15 1.73
N GLU A 33 -21.67 -0.75 2.72
CA GLU A 33 -22.13 -0.03 3.90
C GLU A 33 -22.80 1.31 3.53
N ARG A 34 -22.16 2.07 2.64
CA ARG A 34 -22.70 3.35 2.11
C ARG A 34 -24.01 3.15 1.36
N LEU A 35 -24.12 2.08 0.56
CA LEU A 35 -25.35 1.74 -0.15
C LEU A 35 -26.48 1.30 0.79
N ILE A 36 -26.17 0.58 1.87
CA ILE A 36 -27.15 0.24 2.92
C ILE A 36 -27.64 1.51 3.61
N PHE A 37 -26.73 2.43 3.95
CA PHE A 37 -27.10 3.74 4.48
C PHE A 37 -28.05 4.49 3.54
N MET A 38 -27.71 4.61 2.25
CA MET A 38 -28.56 5.28 1.28
C MET A 38 -29.91 4.55 1.07
N SER A 39 -29.93 3.22 1.12
CA SER A 39 -31.16 2.42 1.11
C SER A 39 -32.09 2.79 2.26
N ASP A 40 -31.55 2.99 3.47
CA ASP A 40 -32.33 3.45 4.62
C ASP A 40 -32.86 4.89 4.42
N ILE A 41 -32.04 5.81 3.91
CA ILE A 41 -32.51 7.17 3.60
C ILE A 41 -33.66 7.15 2.60
N LEU A 42 -33.54 6.37 1.51
CA LEU A 42 -34.58 6.26 0.47
C LEU A 42 -35.87 5.58 0.98
N LYS A 43 -35.78 4.75 2.02
CA LYS A 43 -36.95 4.19 2.73
C LYS A 43 -37.60 5.17 3.70
N GLY A 44 -37.09 6.40 3.81
CA GLY A 44 -37.62 7.46 4.66
C GLY A 44 -37.10 7.46 6.10
N PHE A 45 -36.05 6.70 6.40
CA PHE A 45 -35.41 6.80 7.71
C PHE A 45 -34.67 8.14 7.84
N SER A 46 -34.67 8.71 9.06
CA SER A 46 -33.87 9.90 9.32
C SER A 46 -32.37 9.59 9.30
N VAL A 47 -31.53 10.56 8.93
CA VAL A 47 -30.06 10.41 8.92
C VAL A 47 -29.52 9.85 10.24
N PRO A 48 -29.95 10.33 11.43
CA PRO A 48 -29.49 9.76 12.69
C PRO A 48 -29.86 8.29 12.89
N LYS A 49 -31.06 7.89 12.44
CA LYS A 49 -31.53 6.51 12.55
C LYS A 49 -30.77 5.58 11.62
N ALA A 50 -30.57 5.97 10.36
CA ALA A 50 -29.78 5.23 9.38
C ALA A 50 -28.32 5.09 9.84
N SER A 51 -27.71 6.17 10.35
CA SER A 51 -26.34 6.14 10.90
C SER A 51 -26.19 5.13 12.03
N LYS A 52 -27.18 5.09 12.94
CA LYS A 52 -27.20 4.15 14.07
C LYS A 52 -27.38 2.71 13.62
N ASN A 53 -28.10 2.45 12.53
CA ASN A 53 -28.32 1.10 12.02
C ASN A 53 -27.02 0.46 11.51
N ILE A 54 -26.15 1.25 10.87
CA ILE A 54 -24.87 0.78 10.34
C ILE A 54 -23.69 0.99 11.31
N GLY A 55 -23.86 1.81 12.35
CA GLY A 55 -22.84 1.99 13.40
C GLY A 55 -21.79 3.07 13.11
N ILE A 56 -22.10 4.06 12.28
CA ILE A 56 -21.18 5.15 11.93
C ILE A 56 -21.50 6.47 12.65
N ALA A 57 -20.50 7.34 12.72
CA ALA A 57 -20.67 8.69 13.24
C ALA A 57 -21.60 9.53 12.35
N HIS A 58 -22.39 10.43 12.96
CA HIS A 58 -23.30 11.31 12.24
C HIS A 58 -22.60 12.21 11.23
N SER A 59 -21.41 12.73 11.55
CA SER A 59 -20.64 13.57 10.62
C SER A 59 -20.34 12.84 9.31
N THR A 60 -19.90 11.58 9.40
CA THR A 60 -19.60 10.74 8.25
C THR A 60 -20.85 10.46 7.40
N SER A 61 -21.99 10.20 8.04
CA SER A 61 -23.23 9.90 7.31
C SER A 61 -23.80 11.11 6.56
N TYR A 62 -23.67 12.31 7.13
CA TYR A 62 -24.01 13.55 6.41
C TYR A 62 -23.09 13.78 5.21
N GLU A 63 -21.79 13.47 5.33
CA GLU A 63 -20.85 13.57 4.21
C GLU A 63 -21.21 12.58 3.09
N TRP A 64 -21.58 11.34 3.43
CA TRP A 64 -22.03 10.36 2.44
C TRP A 64 -23.30 10.81 1.72
N LEU A 65 -24.29 11.35 2.44
CA LEU A 65 -25.50 11.88 1.84
C LEU A 65 -25.19 13.06 0.90
N LYS A 66 -24.28 13.94 1.31
CA LYS A 66 -23.82 15.06 0.48
C LYS A 66 -23.14 14.56 -0.79
N MET A 67 -22.23 13.60 -0.68
CA MET A 67 -21.52 13.03 -1.84
C MET A 67 -22.46 12.29 -2.78
N TRP A 68 -23.43 11.55 -2.25
CA TRP A 68 -24.49 10.94 -3.05
C TRP A 68 -25.29 11.98 -3.84
N ASN A 69 -25.68 13.09 -3.20
CA ASN A 69 -26.43 14.15 -3.88
C ASN A 69 -25.63 14.89 -4.95
N LEU A 70 -24.29 14.92 -4.83
CA LEU A 70 -23.40 15.60 -5.78
C LEU A 70 -22.97 14.70 -6.95
N GLU A 71 -22.57 13.46 -6.65
CA GLU A 71 -21.87 12.57 -7.59
C GLU A 71 -22.59 11.22 -7.77
N GLY A 72 -23.75 11.02 -7.13
CA GLY A 72 -24.50 9.76 -7.20
C GLY A 72 -23.74 8.59 -6.57
N ILE A 73 -23.76 7.44 -7.24
CA ILE A 73 -23.04 6.24 -6.80
C ILE A 73 -21.52 6.44 -6.85
N GLU A 74 -21.01 7.26 -7.78
CA GLU A 74 -19.58 7.54 -7.92
C GLU A 74 -19.00 8.21 -6.66
N GLY A 75 -19.78 9.11 -6.05
CA GLY A 75 -19.42 9.78 -4.79
C GLY A 75 -19.35 8.85 -3.59
N LEU A 76 -19.95 7.65 -3.68
CA LEU A 76 -19.88 6.65 -2.61
C LEU A 76 -18.63 5.80 -2.69
N TYR A 77 -17.88 5.79 -3.79
CA TYR A 77 -16.61 5.07 -3.80
C TYR A 77 -15.64 5.69 -2.79
N PRO A 78 -14.94 4.86 -1.99
CA PRO A 78 -13.91 5.36 -1.09
C PRO A 78 -12.77 5.97 -1.91
N LYS A 79 -12.64 7.29 -1.82
CA LYS A 79 -11.49 8.05 -2.34
C LYS A 79 -10.31 7.80 -1.41
N HIS A 80 -9.59 6.70 -1.63
CA HIS A 80 -8.29 6.48 -1.02
C HIS A 80 -7.29 7.38 -1.74
N ASP A 81 -7.34 8.68 -1.44
CA ASP A 81 -6.22 9.54 -1.75
C ASP A 81 -5.03 8.92 -1.04
N GLY A 82 -4.07 8.45 -1.84
CA GLY A 82 -2.88 7.82 -1.30
C GLY A 82 -2.14 8.75 -0.35
N GLY A 83 -1.00 8.29 0.16
CA GLY A 83 -0.08 9.20 0.83
C GLY A 83 0.32 10.36 -0.10
N ARG A 84 0.96 11.38 0.49
CA ARG A 84 1.56 12.50 -0.25
C ARG A 84 2.25 11.99 -1.53
N PRO A 85 2.00 12.60 -2.70
CA PRO A 85 2.63 12.17 -3.94
C PRO A 85 4.16 12.09 -3.76
N PRO A 86 4.80 11.05 -4.33
CA PRO A 86 6.24 10.90 -4.22
C PRO A 86 6.93 12.11 -4.86
N LYS A 87 8.07 12.53 -4.29
CA LYS A 87 8.83 13.67 -4.83
C LYS A 87 9.45 13.38 -6.21
N LEU A 88 9.60 12.11 -6.58
CA LEU A 88 10.02 11.68 -7.91
C LEU A 88 8.83 11.04 -8.61
N SER A 89 8.52 11.50 -9.83
CA SER A 89 7.49 10.90 -10.65
C SER A 89 7.91 9.50 -11.14
N LYS A 90 7.02 8.80 -11.84
CA LYS A 90 7.38 7.52 -12.46
C LYS A 90 8.42 7.72 -13.56
N GLU A 91 8.26 8.76 -14.38
CA GLU A 91 9.19 9.15 -15.44
C GLU A 91 10.56 9.54 -14.86
N ASP A 92 10.58 10.23 -13.72
CA ASP A 92 11.81 10.59 -13.03
C ASP A 92 12.55 9.36 -12.50
N LEU A 93 11.83 8.39 -11.96
CA LEU A 93 12.42 7.11 -11.54
C LEU A 93 13.03 6.34 -12.72
N GLU A 94 12.37 6.33 -13.87
CA GLU A 94 12.90 5.69 -15.09
C GLU A 94 14.15 6.40 -15.63
N LYS A 95 14.20 7.73 -15.55
CA LYS A 95 15.39 8.51 -15.88
C LYS A 95 16.52 8.24 -14.90
N LEU A 96 16.22 8.25 -13.60
CA LEU A 96 17.18 7.97 -12.55
C LEU A 96 17.81 6.59 -12.75
N ASP A 97 17.00 5.57 -13.04
CA ASP A 97 17.50 4.20 -13.27
C ASP A 97 18.56 4.14 -14.40
N LYS A 98 18.30 4.79 -15.53
CA LYS A 98 19.25 4.87 -16.66
C LYS A 98 20.56 5.57 -16.31
N ILE A 99 20.53 6.54 -15.39
CA ILE A 99 21.73 7.25 -14.91
C ILE A 99 22.51 6.34 -13.96
N LEU A 100 21.80 5.68 -13.03
CA LEU A 100 22.38 4.76 -12.06
C LEU A 100 23.05 3.54 -12.73
N GLU A 101 22.45 2.96 -13.77
CA GLU A 101 23.03 1.85 -14.53
C GLU A 101 24.40 2.18 -15.13
N LYS A 102 24.62 3.43 -15.51
CA LYS A 102 25.88 3.91 -16.11
C LYS A 102 26.90 4.35 -15.05
N THR A 103 26.52 4.35 -13.78
CA THR A 103 27.35 4.85 -12.68
C THR A 103 28.14 3.71 -12.04
N PRO A 104 29.47 3.62 -12.25
CA PRO A 104 30.27 2.59 -11.60
C PRO A 104 30.37 2.83 -10.09
N ASN A 105 30.49 1.76 -9.31
CA ASN A 105 30.64 1.80 -7.85
C ASN A 105 29.53 2.59 -7.14
N LEU A 106 28.28 2.41 -7.57
CA LEU A 106 27.13 3.12 -7.01
C LEU A 106 27.01 2.94 -5.50
N THR A 107 27.03 4.06 -4.76
CA THR A 107 26.75 4.14 -3.33
C THR A 107 25.49 4.96 -3.07
N ASN A 108 24.97 4.90 -1.84
CA ASN A 108 23.85 5.75 -1.43
C ASN A 108 24.20 7.25 -1.52
N ASP A 109 25.45 7.62 -1.23
CA ASP A 109 25.88 9.02 -1.27
C ASP A 109 25.94 9.52 -2.73
N ILE A 110 26.49 8.71 -3.64
CA ILE A 110 26.49 9.01 -5.08
C ILE A 110 25.06 9.10 -5.62
N ALA A 111 24.18 8.19 -5.22
CA ALA A 111 22.76 8.26 -5.58
C ALA A 111 22.10 9.52 -5.03
N SER A 112 22.45 9.96 -3.82
CA SER A 112 21.95 11.21 -3.23
C SER A 112 22.32 12.41 -4.09
N ASP A 113 23.59 12.49 -4.48
CA ASP A 113 24.13 13.62 -5.23
C ASP A 113 23.52 13.70 -6.63
N ILE A 114 23.36 12.54 -7.30
CA ILE A 114 22.66 12.45 -8.60
C ILE A 114 21.22 12.93 -8.46
N ILE A 115 20.49 12.48 -7.43
CA ILE A 115 19.09 12.86 -7.27
C ILE A 115 18.96 14.37 -7.01
N LYS A 116 19.86 14.92 -6.19
CA LYS A 116 19.89 16.35 -5.91
C LYS A 116 20.21 17.17 -7.16
N HIS A 117 21.18 16.75 -7.96
CA HIS A 117 21.60 17.47 -9.16
C HIS A 117 20.57 17.40 -10.29
N GLU A 118 20.03 16.21 -10.56
CA GLU A 118 19.17 15.97 -11.73
C GLU A 118 17.69 16.30 -11.49
N PHE A 119 17.23 16.23 -10.25
CA PHE A 119 15.82 16.41 -9.91
C PHE A 119 15.55 17.52 -8.89
N ASP A 120 16.59 18.19 -8.35
CA ASP A 120 16.48 19.21 -7.30
C ASP A 120 15.71 18.70 -6.06
N VAL A 121 15.87 17.41 -5.74
CA VAL A 121 15.20 16.76 -4.62
C VAL A 121 16.20 16.25 -3.61
N GLU A 122 16.05 16.68 -2.35
CA GLU A 122 16.77 16.11 -1.24
C GLU A 122 15.99 15.00 -0.53
N PHE A 123 16.69 13.88 -0.29
CA PHE A 123 16.19 12.73 0.44
C PHE A 123 17.13 12.37 1.59
N SER A 124 16.58 11.77 2.64
CA SER A 124 17.39 11.14 3.68
C SER A 124 18.04 9.86 3.16
N TYR A 125 19.15 9.45 3.77
CA TYR A 125 19.83 8.18 3.47
C TYR A 125 18.88 6.98 3.43
N ARG A 126 17.94 6.90 4.38
CA ARG A 126 16.93 5.83 4.44
C ARG A 126 16.01 5.84 3.21
N ASN A 127 15.63 7.02 2.73
CA ASN A 127 14.78 7.16 1.55
C ASN A 127 15.54 6.77 0.28
N ILE A 128 16.81 7.16 0.16
CA ILE A 128 17.68 6.76 -0.96
C ILE A 128 17.80 5.23 -1.00
N SER A 129 18.12 4.60 0.13
CA SER A 129 18.18 3.13 0.22
C SER A 129 16.84 2.43 -0.07
N ARG A 130 15.70 3.11 0.09
CA ARG A 130 14.38 2.59 -0.32
C ARG A 130 14.15 2.76 -1.81
N ILE A 131 14.55 3.88 -2.39
CA ILE A 131 14.47 4.16 -3.83
C ILE A 131 15.33 3.16 -4.60
N LEU A 132 16.59 2.97 -4.20
CA LEU A 132 17.50 1.99 -4.81
C LEU A 132 16.93 0.56 -4.77
N ARG A 133 16.38 0.15 -3.63
CA ARG A 133 15.71 -1.17 -3.51
C ARG A 133 14.46 -1.28 -4.39
N LYS A 134 13.68 -0.21 -4.55
CA LYS A 134 12.52 -0.17 -5.45
C LYS A 134 12.96 -0.35 -6.91
N LEU A 135 14.12 0.21 -7.27
CA LEU A 135 14.79 0.03 -8.56
C LEU A 135 15.61 -1.28 -8.65
N LYS A 136 15.48 -2.19 -7.67
CA LYS A 136 16.16 -3.49 -7.60
C LYS A 136 17.69 -3.45 -7.47
N TYR A 137 18.29 -2.31 -7.12
CA TYR A 137 19.70 -2.26 -6.73
C TYR A 137 19.89 -2.90 -5.37
N THR A 138 20.86 -3.81 -5.28
CA THR A 138 21.23 -4.50 -4.04
C THR A 138 22.63 -4.08 -3.60
N TYR A 139 22.86 -4.17 -2.29
CA TYR A 139 24.19 -3.98 -1.74
C TYR A 139 25.04 -5.21 -2.06
N THR A 140 26.08 -5.03 -2.88
CA THR A 140 27.06 -6.07 -3.17
C THR A 140 28.38 -5.69 -2.51
N LYS A 141 28.94 -6.57 -1.68
CA LYS A 141 30.29 -6.38 -1.17
C LYS A 141 31.27 -6.60 -2.32
N PRO A 142 32.16 -5.65 -2.64
CA PRO A 142 33.24 -5.92 -3.58
C PRO A 142 34.09 -7.08 -3.03
N TYR A 143 34.31 -8.11 -3.83
CA TYR A 143 35.21 -9.21 -3.48
C TYR A 143 36.66 -8.73 -3.60
N MET A 144 37.48 -9.03 -2.60
CA MET A 144 38.91 -8.71 -2.63
C MET A 144 39.61 -9.64 -3.61
N ILE A 145 40.09 -9.11 -4.74
CA ILE A 145 40.94 -9.86 -5.67
C ILE A 145 42.37 -9.81 -5.13
N TYR A 146 42.87 -10.94 -4.61
CA TYR A 146 44.25 -11.02 -4.16
C TYR A 146 45.19 -11.07 -5.38
N ALA A 147 46.19 -10.19 -5.43
CA ALA A 147 47.19 -10.20 -6.52
C ALA A 147 47.98 -11.52 -6.65
N LYS A 148 47.95 -12.37 -5.61
CA LYS A 148 48.58 -13.70 -5.58
C LYS A 148 47.57 -14.84 -5.80
N MET A 149 46.40 -14.57 -6.36
CA MET A 149 45.41 -15.61 -6.64
C MET A 149 45.92 -16.47 -7.81
N PRO A 150 46.20 -17.76 -7.61
CA PRO A 150 46.73 -18.62 -8.67
C PRO A 150 45.69 -18.80 -9.78
N GLU A 151 46.14 -18.95 -11.03
CA GLU A 151 45.30 -19.00 -12.24
C GLU A 151 44.22 -20.11 -12.18
N TYR A 152 44.45 -21.16 -11.39
CA TYR A 152 43.54 -22.30 -11.20
C TYR A 152 42.73 -22.26 -9.88
N ALA A 153 42.62 -21.09 -9.22
CA ALA A 153 41.95 -20.97 -7.92
C ALA A 153 40.46 -21.39 -7.94
N GLU A 154 39.75 -21.15 -9.05
CA GLU A 154 38.34 -21.54 -9.18
C GLU A 154 38.14 -23.05 -9.29
N GLU A 155 39.08 -23.77 -9.92
CA GLU A 155 39.03 -25.23 -10.06
C GLU A 155 39.30 -25.95 -8.73
N GLN A 156 40.18 -25.38 -7.89
CA GLN A 156 40.45 -25.90 -6.56
C GLN A 156 39.25 -25.76 -5.62
N LEU A 157 38.50 -24.65 -5.72
CA LEU A 157 37.29 -24.43 -4.94
C LEU A 157 36.19 -25.47 -5.27
N LYS A 158 35.98 -25.78 -6.56
CA LYS A 158 34.93 -26.73 -6.98
C LYS A 158 35.19 -28.17 -6.51
N LYS A 159 36.45 -28.57 -6.29
CA LYS A 159 36.81 -29.93 -5.81
C LYS A 159 36.47 -30.16 -4.34
N ASN A 160 36.41 -29.12 -3.51
CA ASN A 160 36.25 -29.26 -2.05
C ASN A 160 34.79 -29.24 -1.56
N PHE A 161 33.80 -29.12 -2.44
CA PHE A 161 32.36 -29.09 -2.09
C PHE A 161 31.64 -30.44 -2.20
N LYS A 162 32.35 -31.55 -2.42
CA LYS A 162 31.78 -32.90 -2.22
C LYS A 162 32.21 -33.46 -0.87
N SER A 163 31.44 -33.15 0.16
CA SER A 163 31.26 -33.99 1.36
C SER A 163 29.87 -33.81 1.93
#